data_AF-X1LS22-F1
#
_entry.id   AF-X1LS22-F1
#
_cell.length_a   1.000
_cell.length_b   1.000
_cell.length_c   1.000
_cell.angle_alpha   90.00
_cell.angle_beta   90.00
_cell.angle_gamma   90.00
#
_symmetry.space_group_name_H-M   'P 1'
#
loop_
_entity.id
_entity.type
_entity.pdbx_description
1 polymer ?
#
loop_
_entity_poly.entity_id
_entity_poly.type
_entity_poly.pdbx_seq_one_letter_code
_entity_poly.pdbx_strand_id
1 'polypeptide(L)'
;MNRLKEIIANGRTIKYAARLLLVGVIGLVLLGSLPAAVQAQPDPVDLELGGEGATGWSEANIMPGDIGSFTVTLRNTGSEDGFVIIWVSDIDSGEGTNPESETGDPEPPGELDAGELDDYLQFNLSSTPFGRLSTELLSLPATIDNFPQSVSDPN
;
A
#
# COMPACT_ATOMS: atom_id res chain seq x y z
N MET A 1 -3.51 -79.08 35.34
CA MET A 1 -3.25 -77.71 35.84
C MET A 1 -2.56 -76.77 34.84
N ASN A 2 -1.99 -77.26 33.72
CA ASN A 2 -1.23 -76.42 32.78
C ASN A 2 -2.08 -75.57 31.83
N ARG A 3 -3.23 -76.07 31.34
CA ARG A 3 -4.09 -75.32 30.39
C ARG A 3 -4.69 -74.04 30.97
N LEU A 4 -4.93 -73.98 32.28
CA LEU A 4 -5.50 -72.79 32.93
C LEU A 4 -4.48 -71.63 32.99
N LYS A 5 -3.20 -71.95 33.22
CA LYS A 5 -2.12 -70.95 33.24
C LYS A 5 -1.88 -70.33 31.86
N GLU A 6 -2.01 -71.14 30.81
CA GLU A 6 -1.84 -70.75 29.41
C GLU A 6 -2.97 -69.81 28.94
N ILE A 7 -4.23 -70.10 29.32
CA ILE A 7 -5.38 -69.23 29.05
C ILE A 7 -5.25 -67.88 29.78
N ILE A 8 -4.80 -67.88 31.04
CA ILE A 8 -4.60 -66.66 31.83
C ILE A 8 -3.42 -65.83 31.28
N ALA A 9 -2.36 -66.47 30.81
CA ALA A 9 -1.22 -65.81 30.17
C ALA A 9 -1.60 -65.17 28.83
N ASN A 10 -2.37 -65.88 27.99
CA ASN A 10 -2.89 -65.36 26.72
C ASN A 10 -3.87 -64.21 26.91
N GLY A 11 -4.70 -64.24 27.95
CA GLY A 11 -5.59 -63.12 28.29
C GLY A 11 -4.84 -61.84 28.71
N ARG A 12 -3.64 -61.96 29.29
CA ARG A 12 -2.79 -60.82 29.65
C ARG A 12 -2.08 -60.25 28.42
N THR A 13 -1.50 -61.08 27.56
CA THR A 13 -0.82 -60.63 26.33
C THR A 13 -1.77 -59.93 25.36
N ILE A 14 -3.00 -60.42 25.20
CA ILE A 14 -4.04 -59.77 24.37
C ILE A 14 -4.38 -58.36 24.92
N LYS A 15 -4.48 -58.21 26.25
CA LYS A 15 -4.73 -56.90 26.87
C LYS A 15 -3.60 -55.91 26.65
N TYR A 16 -2.34 -56.36 26.72
CA TYR A 16 -1.18 -55.49 26.46
C TYR A 16 -1.07 -55.10 24.98
N ALA A 17 -1.32 -56.04 24.06
CA ALA A 17 -1.35 -55.78 22.63
C ALA A 17 -2.45 -54.77 22.26
N ALA A 18 -3.66 -54.93 22.80
CA ALA A 18 -4.77 -53.99 22.59
C ALA A 18 -4.46 -52.59 23.14
N ARG A 19 -3.78 -52.48 24.29
CA ARG A 19 -3.36 -51.19 24.86
C ARG A 19 -2.29 -50.50 24.01
N LEU A 20 -1.31 -51.25 23.49
CA LEU A 20 -0.30 -50.70 22.59
C LEU A 20 -0.91 -50.19 21.28
N LEU A 21 -1.87 -50.93 20.72
CA LEU A 21 -2.62 -50.50 19.55
C LEU A 21 -3.40 -49.20 19.82
N LEU A 22 -4.07 -49.13 20.96
CA LEU A 22 -4.83 -47.93 21.36
C LEU A 22 -3.91 -46.71 21.52
N VAL A 23 -2.76 -46.86 22.18
CA VAL A 23 -1.77 -45.79 22.34
C VAL A 23 -1.21 -45.35 20.98
N GLY A 24 -0.95 -46.30 20.08
CA GLY A 24 -0.52 -46.01 18.71
C GLY A 24 -1.54 -45.17 17.94
N VAL A 25 -2.83 -45.54 18.00
CA VAL A 25 -3.92 -44.81 17.35
C VAL A 25 -4.09 -43.41 17.94
N ILE A 26 -4.08 -43.28 19.27
CA ILE A 26 -4.19 -41.99 19.95
C ILE A 26 -3.02 -41.08 19.58
N GLY A 27 -1.80 -41.61 19.54
CA GLY A 27 -0.61 -40.86 19.13
C GLY A 27 -0.73 -40.34 17.70
N LEU A 28 -1.22 -41.18 16.77
CA LEU A 28 -1.38 -40.82 15.36
C LEU A 28 -2.45 -39.73 15.16
N VAL A 29 -3.56 -39.80 15.90
CA VAL A 29 -4.61 -38.77 15.89
C VAL A 29 -4.10 -37.45 16.48
N LEU A 30 -3.31 -37.50 17.56
CA LEU A 30 -2.72 -36.31 18.18
C LEU A 30 -1.67 -35.64 17.28
N LEU A 31 -0.89 -36.42 16.54
CA LEU A 31 0.05 -35.90 15.54
C LEU A 31 -0.66 -35.22 14.37
N GLY A 32 -1.80 -35.76 13.93
CA GLY A 32 -2.61 -35.15 12.86
C GLY A 32 -3.46 -33.95 13.29
N SER A 33 -3.55 -33.66 14.60
CA SER A 33 -4.27 -32.52 15.15
C SER A 33 -3.35 -31.41 15.65
N LEU A 34 -2.05 -31.49 15.35
CA LEU A 34 -1.15 -30.37 15.55
C LEU A 34 -1.60 -29.21 14.64
N PRO A 35 -1.76 -27.99 15.17
CA PRO A 35 -2.08 -26.83 14.35
C PRO A 35 -0.96 -26.65 13.33
N ALA A 36 -1.30 -26.70 12.04
CA ALA A 36 -0.38 -26.32 10.99
C ALA A 36 -0.06 -24.82 11.15
N ALA A 37 1.21 -24.44 10.98
CA ALA A 37 1.57 -23.04 10.92
C ALA A 37 0.86 -22.42 9.71
N VAL A 38 -0.12 -21.55 9.97
CA VAL A 38 -0.71 -20.72 8.93
C VAL A 38 0.31 -19.65 8.60
N GLN A 39 0.94 -19.76 7.44
CA GLN A 39 1.71 -18.65 6.90
C GLN A 39 0.71 -17.64 6.36
N ALA A 40 0.87 -16.37 6.71
CA ALA A 40 0.15 -15.31 6.03
C ALA A 40 0.49 -15.41 4.54
N GLN A 41 -0.53 -15.60 3.70
CA GLN A 41 -0.32 -15.51 2.26
C GLN A 41 0.02 -14.04 1.97
N PRO A 42 1.14 -13.76 1.28
CA PRO A 42 1.49 -12.39 0.93
C PRO A 42 0.35 -11.75 0.12
N ASP A 43 0.19 -10.45 0.28
CA ASP A 43 -0.82 -9.71 -0.46
C ASP A 43 -0.57 -9.86 -1.96
N PRO A 44 -1.59 -10.23 -2.77
CA PRO A 44 -1.40 -10.49 -4.19
C PRO A 44 -0.85 -9.28 -4.96
N VAL A 45 -1.24 -8.08 -4.54
CA VAL A 45 -0.70 -6.80 -4.99
C VAL A 45 -0.09 -6.12 -3.78
N ASP A 46 1.21 -5.83 -3.85
CA ASP A 46 1.96 -5.18 -2.79
C ASP A 46 2.77 -4.05 -3.42
N LEU A 47 2.49 -2.81 -3.03
CA LEU A 47 3.02 -1.62 -3.69
C LEU A 47 4.04 -0.92 -2.80
N GLU A 48 5.27 -0.82 -3.30
CA GLU A 48 6.34 -0.03 -2.71
C GLU A 48 6.50 1.29 -3.46
N LEU A 49 6.49 2.40 -2.71
CA LEU A 49 6.84 3.73 -3.20
C LEU A 49 8.30 4.06 -2.83
N GLY A 50 9.03 4.64 -3.78
CA GLY A 50 10.39 5.12 -3.57
C GLY A 50 10.73 6.33 -4.44
N GLY A 51 11.93 6.88 -4.26
CA GLY A 51 12.33 8.14 -4.90
C GLY A 51 11.99 9.36 -4.04
N GLU A 52 12.39 10.53 -4.52
CA GLU A 52 12.26 11.79 -3.79
C GLU A 52 10.79 12.17 -3.54
N GLY A 53 9.92 11.89 -4.51
CA GLY A 53 8.49 12.18 -4.38
C GLY A 53 7.65 11.08 -3.73
N ALA A 54 8.26 10.02 -3.17
CA ALA A 54 7.51 8.98 -2.47
C ALA A 54 7.02 9.41 -1.08
N THR A 55 7.62 10.46 -0.54
CA THR A 55 7.14 11.18 0.64
C THR A 55 6.70 12.58 0.20
N GLY A 56 5.88 13.26 1.01
CA GLY A 56 5.49 14.65 0.73
C GLY A 56 6.72 15.49 0.38
N TRP A 57 6.60 16.27 -0.69
CA TRP A 57 7.65 17.15 -1.21
C TRP A 57 7.35 18.61 -0.88
N SER A 58 8.40 19.43 -0.82
CA SER A 58 8.27 20.88 -0.67
C SER A 58 9.28 21.55 -1.59
N GLU A 59 8.83 22.48 -2.39
CA GLU A 59 9.69 23.31 -3.25
C GLU A 59 9.48 24.77 -2.88
N ALA A 60 10.56 25.54 -2.83
CA ALA A 60 10.52 26.91 -2.33
C ALA A 60 11.23 27.86 -3.29
N ASN A 61 10.80 29.13 -3.30
CA ASN A 61 11.30 30.16 -4.22
C ASN A 61 11.03 29.85 -5.70
N ILE A 62 9.93 29.15 -5.99
CA ILE A 62 9.46 28.98 -7.37
C ILE A 62 9.12 30.36 -7.92
N MET A 63 9.58 30.65 -9.13
CA MET A 63 9.28 31.89 -9.85
C MET A 63 8.55 31.59 -11.17
N PRO A 64 7.77 32.54 -11.73
CA PRO A 64 7.14 32.35 -13.03
C PRO A 64 8.15 31.98 -14.12
N GLY A 65 7.90 30.86 -14.80
CA GLY A 65 8.77 30.31 -15.85
C GLY A 65 9.72 29.22 -15.40
N ASP A 66 9.83 28.98 -14.09
CA ASP A 66 10.56 27.83 -13.56
C ASP A 66 9.89 26.51 -13.96
N ILE A 67 10.72 25.49 -14.13
CA ILE A 67 10.28 24.12 -14.37
C ILE A 67 10.99 23.19 -13.39
N GLY A 68 10.25 22.23 -12.88
CA GLY A 68 10.75 21.23 -11.94
C GLY A 68 10.14 19.87 -12.25
N SER A 69 10.74 18.84 -11.68
CA SER A 69 10.23 17.49 -11.77
C SER A 69 10.70 16.70 -10.57
N PHE A 70 9.78 15.97 -9.96
CA PHE A 70 10.07 15.04 -8.90
C PHE A 70 9.80 13.62 -9.39
N THR A 71 10.71 12.70 -9.10
CA THR A 71 10.58 11.32 -9.55
C THR A 71 10.00 10.45 -8.44
N VAL A 72 8.92 9.75 -8.76
CA VAL A 72 8.33 8.70 -7.93
C VAL A 72 8.55 7.36 -8.61
N THR A 73 9.11 6.41 -7.87
CA THR A 73 9.22 5.00 -8.27
C THR A 73 8.11 4.22 -7.61
N LEU A 74 7.25 3.62 -8.42
CA LEU A 74 6.22 2.69 -7.96
C LEU A 74 6.61 1.27 -8.37
N ARG A 75 6.64 0.35 -7.41
CA ARG A 75 7.00 -1.05 -7.65
C ARG A 75 5.94 -1.96 -7.06
N ASN A 76 5.48 -2.92 -7.86
CA ASN A 76 4.69 -4.05 -7.36
C ASN A 76 5.65 -5.18 -6.95
N THR A 77 5.69 -5.50 -5.65
CA THR A 77 6.40 -6.64 -5.05
C THR A 77 5.51 -7.87 -4.87
N GLY A 78 4.21 -7.73 -5.16
CA GLY A 78 3.22 -8.80 -5.15
C GLY A 78 3.38 -9.77 -6.33
N SER A 79 2.48 -10.74 -6.39
CA SER A 79 2.47 -11.80 -7.41
C SER A 79 1.50 -11.56 -8.56
N GLU A 80 0.57 -10.61 -8.41
CA GLU A 80 -0.49 -10.31 -9.38
C GLU A 80 -0.37 -8.89 -9.94
N ASP A 81 -0.83 -8.69 -11.18
CA ASP A 81 -0.90 -7.37 -11.80
C ASP A 81 -2.04 -6.50 -11.20
N GLY A 82 -1.90 -5.18 -11.29
CA GLY A 82 -2.90 -4.24 -10.79
C GLY A 82 -2.87 -2.89 -11.48
N PHE A 83 -3.85 -2.05 -11.15
CA PHE A 83 -3.94 -0.66 -11.57
C PHE A 83 -3.79 0.24 -10.35
N VAL A 84 -3.16 1.40 -10.56
CA VAL A 84 -3.05 2.44 -9.54
C VAL A 84 -3.74 3.70 -10.02
N ILE A 85 -4.22 4.45 -9.04
CA ILE A 85 -4.82 5.76 -9.24
C ILE A 85 -3.89 6.76 -8.55
N ILE A 86 -3.60 7.87 -9.21
CA ILE A 86 -2.66 8.89 -8.74
C ILE A 86 -3.42 10.21 -8.60
N TRP A 87 -3.37 10.79 -7.40
CA TRP A 87 -3.88 12.13 -7.10
C TRP A 87 -2.81 12.90 -6.31
N VAL A 88 -2.89 14.22 -6.32
CA VAL A 88 -2.05 15.10 -5.47
C VAL A 88 -2.96 15.66 -4.40
N SER A 89 -2.53 15.78 -3.15
CA SER A 89 -3.38 16.27 -2.07
C SER A 89 -2.53 16.96 -1.01
N ASP A 90 -3.18 17.62 -0.04
CA ASP A 90 -2.51 18.31 1.08
C ASP A 90 -1.53 19.38 0.56
N ILE A 91 -2.03 20.19 -0.38
CA ILE A 91 -1.28 21.26 -1.02
C ILE A 91 -1.40 22.50 -0.13
N ASP A 92 -0.25 23.03 0.26
CA ASP A 92 -0.13 24.23 1.06
C ASP A 92 0.77 25.21 0.32
N SER A 93 0.27 26.43 0.15
CA SER A 93 0.96 27.52 -0.56
C SER A 93 1.33 28.59 0.45
N GLY A 94 2.54 29.12 0.32
CA GLY A 94 3.07 30.09 1.25
C GLY A 94 3.85 31.18 0.53
N GLU A 95 3.82 32.37 1.13
CA GLU A 95 4.50 33.55 0.63
C GLU A 95 6.00 33.29 0.46
N GLY A 96 6.50 33.57 -0.75
CA GLY A 96 7.91 33.46 -1.09
C GLY A 96 8.71 34.70 -0.74
N THR A 97 9.88 34.87 -1.38
CA THR A 97 10.61 36.14 -1.29
C THR A 97 10.01 37.13 -2.29
N ASN A 98 9.11 38.00 -1.83
CA ASN A 98 8.51 39.07 -2.62
C ASN A 98 9.06 40.46 -2.21
N PRO A 99 8.99 41.47 -3.11
CA PRO A 99 9.44 42.83 -2.80
C PRO A 99 8.61 43.52 -1.71
N GLU A 100 7.34 43.13 -1.57
CA GLU A 100 6.38 43.65 -0.60
C GLU A 100 5.62 42.47 0.00
N SER A 101 5.33 42.50 1.30
CA SER A 101 4.69 41.35 1.94
C SER A 101 3.19 41.31 1.69
N GLU A 102 2.66 40.14 1.33
CA GLU A 102 1.23 39.84 1.19
C GLU A 102 0.60 39.50 2.56
N THR A 103 1.41 39.07 3.53
CA THR A 103 0.94 38.81 4.89
C THR A 103 0.56 40.11 5.61
N GLY A 104 -0.74 40.33 5.78
CA GLY A 104 -1.30 41.34 6.70
C GLY A 104 -1.85 42.61 6.04
N ASP A 105 -1.87 42.68 4.71
CA ASP A 105 -2.68 43.68 4.02
C ASP A 105 -4.14 43.21 3.93
N PRO A 106 -5.12 44.01 4.38
CA PRO A 106 -6.52 43.67 4.16
C PRO A 106 -6.80 43.76 2.67
N GLU A 107 -7.14 42.63 2.04
CA GLU A 107 -7.56 42.58 0.64
C GLU A 107 -8.52 43.74 0.32
N PRO A 108 -8.26 44.52 -0.75
CA PRO A 108 -9.26 45.39 -1.31
C PRO A 108 -10.54 44.57 -1.56
N PRO A 109 -11.73 45.05 -1.17
CA PRO A 109 -12.95 44.28 -1.32
C PRO A 109 -13.20 43.94 -2.79
N GLY A 110 -12.91 42.70 -3.18
CA GLY A 110 -12.96 42.21 -4.56
C GLY A 110 -11.71 41.47 -5.06
N GLU A 111 -10.60 41.51 -4.33
CA GLU A 111 -9.34 40.79 -4.63
C GLU A 111 -9.16 39.59 -3.70
N LEU A 112 -10.14 38.68 -3.67
CA LEU A 112 -10.00 37.38 -2.99
C LEU A 112 -8.95 36.57 -3.76
N ASP A 113 -7.79 36.27 -3.15
CA ASP A 113 -6.75 35.33 -3.62
C ASP A 113 -6.26 35.52 -5.08
N ALA A 114 -6.54 36.66 -5.72
CA ALA A 114 -6.32 36.82 -7.15
C ALA A 114 -4.83 37.08 -7.46
N GLY A 115 -4.08 36.02 -7.76
CA GLY A 115 -2.68 36.14 -8.20
C GLY A 115 -1.69 35.22 -7.51
N GLU A 116 -2.15 34.30 -6.65
CA GLU A 116 -1.30 33.30 -6.04
C GLU A 116 -0.60 32.44 -7.10
N LEU A 117 0.64 32.03 -6.83
CA LEU A 117 1.45 31.33 -7.83
C LEU A 117 0.86 29.96 -8.20
N ASP A 118 0.25 29.29 -7.22
CA ASP A 118 -0.30 27.94 -7.34
C ASP A 118 -1.50 27.87 -8.30
N ASP A 119 -2.31 28.92 -8.40
CA ASP A 119 -3.37 29.08 -9.42
C ASP A 119 -2.85 28.88 -10.86
N TYR A 120 -1.57 29.19 -11.09
CA TYR A 120 -0.93 29.13 -12.40
C TYR A 120 0.04 27.95 -12.57
N LEU A 121 0.31 27.18 -11.51
CA LEU A 121 1.21 26.02 -11.58
C LEU A 121 0.58 24.92 -12.43
N GLN A 122 1.33 24.46 -13.43
CA GLN A 122 0.90 23.43 -14.35
C GLN A 122 1.62 22.11 -14.07
N PHE A 123 0.85 21.08 -13.71
CA PHE A 123 1.30 19.74 -13.46
C PHE A 123 1.25 18.89 -14.74
N ASN A 124 2.29 18.10 -14.94
CA ASN A 124 2.36 17.12 -16.01
C ASN A 124 2.86 15.79 -15.42
N LEU A 125 2.37 14.69 -15.99
CA LEU A 125 2.76 13.35 -15.60
C LEU A 125 3.32 12.61 -16.81
N SER A 126 4.38 11.86 -16.57
CA SER A 126 4.91 10.92 -17.55
C SER A 126 5.33 9.64 -16.85
N SER A 127 5.23 8.51 -17.55
CA SER A 127 5.67 7.20 -17.05
C SER A 127 6.81 6.68 -17.90
N THR A 128 7.75 6.01 -17.23
CA THR A 128 8.79 5.21 -17.88
C THR A 128 8.68 3.75 -17.40
N PRO A 129 8.63 2.77 -18.31
CA PRO A 129 8.55 2.91 -19.77
C PRO A 129 7.22 3.51 -20.23
N PHE A 130 7.25 4.19 -21.38
CA PHE A 130 6.08 4.89 -21.94
C PHE A 130 4.89 3.96 -22.16
N GLY A 131 3.67 4.51 -22.07
CA GLY A 131 2.42 3.81 -22.35
C GLY A 131 1.81 3.05 -21.16
N ARG A 132 2.33 3.24 -19.95
CA ARG A 132 1.74 2.68 -18.71
C ARG A 132 0.81 3.65 -17.98
N LEU A 133 0.80 4.91 -18.38
CA LEU A 133 -0.06 5.96 -17.83
C LEU A 133 -1.27 6.14 -18.75
N SER A 134 -2.47 6.07 -18.17
CA SER A 134 -3.71 6.48 -18.80
C SER A 134 -4.19 7.77 -18.14
N THR A 135 -4.57 8.75 -18.95
CA THR A 135 -5.07 10.07 -18.51
C THR A 135 -6.35 10.41 -19.28
N GLU A 136 -7.19 9.40 -19.56
CA GLU A 136 -8.34 9.56 -20.45
C GLU A 136 -9.37 10.59 -19.95
N LEU A 137 -9.45 10.82 -18.63
CA LEU A 137 -10.37 11.80 -18.03
C LEU A 137 -9.67 13.08 -17.56
N LEU A 138 -8.33 13.15 -17.70
CA LEU A 138 -7.52 14.28 -17.28
C LEU A 138 -6.75 14.89 -18.46
N SER A 139 -7.06 16.14 -18.79
CA SER A 139 -6.30 16.90 -19.79
C SER A 139 -5.01 17.43 -19.17
N LEU A 140 -3.87 16.88 -19.57
CA LEU A 140 -2.55 17.35 -19.15
C LEU A 140 -1.91 18.30 -20.18
N PRO A 141 -1.12 19.30 -19.75
CA PRO A 141 -0.91 19.68 -18.35
C PRO A 141 -2.18 20.29 -17.72
N ALA A 142 -2.33 20.14 -16.40
CA ALA A 142 -3.47 20.64 -15.63
C ALA A 142 -2.99 21.53 -14.49
N THR A 143 -3.80 22.50 -14.08
CA THR A 143 -3.56 23.26 -12.84
C THR A 143 -3.85 22.41 -11.62
N ILE A 144 -3.42 22.84 -10.43
CA ILE A 144 -3.66 22.16 -9.15
C ILE A 144 -5.15 21.84 -8.97
N ASP A 145 -6.01 22.83 -9.16
CA ASP A 145 -7.46 22.70 -9.01
C ASP A 145 -8.12 21.74 -10.01
N ASN A 146 -7.48 21.53 -11.16
CA ASN A 146 -7.97 20.63 -12.20
C ASN A 146 -7.33 19.25 -12.12
N PHE A 147 -6.37 19.05 -11.22
CA PHE A 147 -5.74 17.76 -10.97
C PHE A 147 -6.56 16.98 -9.92
N PRO A 148 -6.69 15.64 -10.01
CA PRO A 148 -7.41 14.87 -8.99
C PRO A 148 -6.81 15.09 -7.60
N GLN A 149 -7.67 15.33 -6.60
CA GLN A 149 -7.27 15.62 -5.21
C GLN A 149 -7.63 14.51 -4.22
N SER A 150 -8.41 13.53 -4.67
CA SER A 150 -8.89 12.41 -3.86
C SER A 150 -9.20 11.18 -4.70
N VAL A 151 -9.37 10.03 -4.02
CA VAL A 151 -9.77 8.77 -4.66
C VAL A 151 -11.15 8.82 -5.35
N SER A 152 -12.01 9.77 -4.96
CA SER A 152 -13.33 9.97 -5.56
C SER A 152 -13.33 10.83 -6.81
N ASP A 153 -12.23 11.52 -7.10
CA ASP A 153 -12.14 12.43 -8.24
C ASP A 153 -11.93 11.65 -9.54
N PRO A 154 -12.40 12.17 -10.69
CA PRO A 154 -12.16 11.55 -11.99
C PRO A 154 -10.67 11.57 -12.33
N ASN A 155 -10.12 10.45 -12.82
CA ASN A 155 -8.70 10.27 -13.19
C ASN A 155 -8.51 10.00 -14.68
#